data_AF-A0A934NXD1-F1
#
_entry.id   AF-A0A934NXD1-F1
#
_cell.length_a   1.000
_cell.length_b   1.000
_cell.length_c   1.000
_cell.angle_alpha   90.00
_cell.angle_beta   90.00
_cell.angle_gamma   90.00
#
_symmetry.space_group_name_H-M   'P 1'
#
loop_
_entity.id
_entity.type
_entity.pdbx_description
1 polymer ?
#
loop_
_entity_poly.entity_id
_entity_poly.type
_entity_poly.pdbx_seq_one_letter_code
_entity_poly.pdbx_strand_id
1 'polypeptide(L)'
;MDPVEALREIAYWLERSRAETHRVKAYRRAAEIVEGLTDSQRALHAKANSWTNLPGVGPKTGAVIAQAAAGEEPAYLAELKSEAADIGAGGRELRAALRGDLHTHSDWSDGGSPIDEMMRRAAALGHEYCALTDHSPRLTVANGLSSERLRHQLDVIAELNAELAPFRILTGIEVDILDNGGLDQDEDLLAELDIVVASVHSNLRADSETMTRRMVYAIANPHVDVLGHCTGRLVEGGRGTRPESKFNAEVVFEACRRFGTAVEINSRPERRDPPGRLIDMALETGCMFSIDTDAHAPGQLDWQGYGCERAQAHGVDPDRVINTWTVDELLAWTK
;
A
#
# COMPACT_ATOMS: atom_id res chain seq x y z
N MET A 1 -7.94 27.17 -2.02
CA MET A 1 -7.79 25.74 -1.69
C MET A 1 -8.96 25.33 -0.81
N ASP A 2 -9.55 24.14 -0.95
CA ASP A 2 -10.58 23.69 -0.01
C ASP A 2 -9.94 23.36 1.35
N PRO A 3 -10.51 23.76 2.50
CA PRO A 3 -10.00 23.35 3.82
C PRO A 3 -9.86 21.84 4.04
N VAL A 4 -10.78 21.02 3.52
CA VAL A 4 -10.72 19.55 3.62
C VAL A 4 -9.52 19.04 2.83
N GLU A 5 -9.35 19.52 1.59
CA GLU A 5 -8.20 19.19 0.73
C GLU A 5 -6.89 19.57 1.43
N ALA A 6 -6.79 20.78 2.00
CA ALA A 6 -5.61 21.24 2.72
C ALA A 6 -5.25 20.33 3.91
N LEU A 7 -6.24 19.90 4.69
CA LEU A 7 -6.05 19.02 5.84
C LEU A 7 -5.61 17.61 5.41
N ARG A 8 -6.22 17.05 4.36
CA ARG A 8 -5.83 15.77 3.77
C ARG A 8 -4.42 15.84 3.18
N GLU A 9 -4.06 16.92 2.50
CA GLU A 9 -2.71 17.18 2.00
C GLU A 9 -1.68 17.21 3.14
N ILE A 10 -1.95 17.92 4.23
CA ILE A 10 -1.06 17.93 5.40
C ILE A 10 -0.92 16.52 6.00
N ALA A 11 -2.02 15.78 6.15
CA ALA A 11 -1.98 14.41 6.65
C ALA A 11 -1.10 13.51 5.76
N TYR A 12 -1.23 13.63 4.44
CA TYR A 12 -0.39 12.93 3.47
C TYR A 12 1.10 13.25 3.66
N TRP A 13 1.49 14.53 3.73
CA TRP A 13 2.91 14.88 3.89
C TRP A 13 3.49 14.40 5.23
N LEU A 14 2.66 14.39 6.29
CA LEU A 14 3.04 13.84 7.59
C LEU A 14 3.20 12.31 7.55
N GLU A 15 2.31 11.59 6.88
CA GLU A 15 2.43 10.14 6.68
C GLU A 15 3.66 9.77 5.85
N ARG A 16 3.85 10.49 4.73
CA ARG A 16 4.99 10.33 3.83
C ARG A 16 6.33 10.48 4.55
N SER A 17 6.42 11.45 5.47
CA SER A 17 7.60 11.73 6.29
C SER A 17 7.68 10.91 7.58
N ARG A 18 6.77 9.95 7.79
CA ARG A 18 6.71 9.08 8.98
C ARG A 18 6.59 9.86 10.29
N ALA A 19 5.84 10.95 10.28
CA ALA A 19 5.50 11.71 11.47
C ALA A 19 4.67 10.86 12.46
N GLU A 20 4.62 11.31 13.71
CA GLU A 20 3.89 10.61 14.76
C GLU A 20 2.41 10.42 14.41
N THR A 21 1.90 9.19 14.57
CA THR A 21 0.54 8.80 14.18
C THR A 21 -0.55 9.69 14.78
N HIS A 22 -0.39 10.16 16.03
CA HIS A 22 -1.37 11.02 16.67
C HIS A 22 -1.50 12.39 15.97
N ARG A 23 -0.41 12.90 15.39
CA ARG A 23 -0.42 14.15 14.62
C ARG A 23 -1.16 13.98 13.30
N VAL A 24 -0.87 12.91 12.57
CA VAL A 24 -1.58 12.54 11.33
C VAL A 24 -3.09 12.43 11.60
N LYS A 25 -3.47 11.65 12.62
CA LYS A 25 -4.88 11.46 13.00
C LYS A 25 -5.60 12.77 13.36
N ALA A 26 -4.90 13.73 13.95
CA ALA A 26 -5.50 15.04 14.24
C ALA A 26 -5.92 15.79 12.97
N TYR A 27 -5.11 15.75 11.92
CA TYR A 27 -5.44 16.39 10.64
C TYR A 27 -6.52 15.63 9.86
N ARG A 28 -6.47 14.29 9.84
CA ARG A 28 -7.54 13.46 9.22
C ARG A 28 -8.90 13.68 9.88
N ARG A 29 -8.94 13.62 11.21
CA ARG A 29 -10.17 13.87 11.97
C ARG A 29 -10.71 15.28 11.75
N ALA A 30 -9.84 16.27 11.66
CA ALA A 30 -10.26 17.63 11.33
C ALA A 30 -10.84 17.72 9.92
N ALA A 31 -10.28 16.99 8.95
CA ALA A 31 -10.81 16.94 7.58
C ALA A 31 -12.24 16.36 7.58
N GLU A 32 -12.47 15.25 8.28
CA GLU A 32 -13.81 14.65 8.45
C GLU A 32 -14.80 15.61 9.12
N ILE A 33 -14.38 16.30 10.18
CA ILE A 33 -15.23 17.29 10.88
C ILE A 33 -15.65 18.40 9.92
N VAL A 34 -14.71 18.94 9.14
CA VAL A 34 -15.00 20.03 8.20
C VAL A 34 -15.82 19.52 7.01
N GLU A 35 -15.55 18.32 6.52
CA GLU A 35 -16.31 17.64 5.46
C GLU A 35 -17.79 17.49 5.84
N GLY A 36 -18.08 17.13 7.08
CA GLY A 36 -19.44 17.03 7.61
C GLY A 36 -20.20 18.35 7.80
N LEU A 37 -19.56 19.52 7.61
CA LEU A 37 -20.23 20.82 7.69
C LEU A 37 -20.85 21.20 6.35
N THR A 38 -22.07 21.74 6.40
CA THR A 38 -22.72 22.40 5.26
C THR A 38 -21.99 23.69 4.87
N ASP A 39 -22.13 24.13 3.61
CA ASP A 39 -21.56 25.38 3.11
C ASP A 39 -21.93 26.59 3.97
N SER A 40 -23.17 26.63 4.46
CA SER A 40 -23.64 27.71 5.36
C SER A 40 -22.89 27.71 6.70
N GLN A 41 -22.66 26.53 7.29
CA GLN A 41 -21.88 26.41 8.52
C GLN A 41 -20.42 26.81 8.29
N ARG A 42 -19.81 26.35 7.18
CA ARG A 42 -18.44 26.74 6.79
C ARG A 42 -18.32 28.25 6.63
N ALA A 43 -19.26 28.90 5.94
CA ALA A 43 -19.28 30.35 5.75
C ALA A 43 -19.41 31.12 7.08
N LEU A 44 -20.22 30.64 8.03
CA LEU A 44 -20.35 31.24 9.36
C LEU A 44 -19.03 31.16 10.14
N HIS A 45 -18.37 30.00 10.13
CA HIS A 45 -17.08 29.83 10.78
C HIS A 45 -15.98 30.67 10.13
N ALA A 46 -15.95 30.75 8.81
CA ALA A 46 -15.01 31.59 8.06
C ALA A 46 -15.17 33.08 8.45
N LYS A 47 -16.40 33.60 8.44
CA LYS A 47 -16.68 35.01 8.76
C LYS A 47 -16.35 35.36 10.22
N ALA A 48 -16.60 34.43 11.14
CA ALA A 48 -16.34 34.62 12.57
C ALA A 48 -14.90 34.22 13.00
N ASN A 49 -14.10 33.68 12.07
CA ASN A 49 -12.81 33.04 12.35
C ASN A 49 -12.87 32.08 13.56
N SER A 50 -13.90 31.24 13.61
CA SER A 50 -14.26 30.45 14.80
C SER A 50 -14.02 28.94 14.64
N TRP A 51 -13.10 28.55 13.75
CA TRP A 51 -12.79 27.15 13.44
C TRP A 51 -12.34 26.35 14.68
N THR A 52 -11.65 26.99 15.63
CA THR A 52 -11.22 26.36 16.90
C THR A 52 -12.38 26.05 17.84
N ASN A 53 -13.60 26.52 17.56
CA ASN A 53 -14.78 26.14 18.33
C ASN A 53 -15.30 24.74 17.94
N LEU A 54 -14.84 24.19 16.82
CA LEU A 54 -15.18 22.83 16.41
C LEU A 54 -14.49 21.83 17.35
N PRO A 55 -15.22 20.88 17.96
CA PRO A 55 -14.63 19.89 18.85
C PRO A 55 -13.52 19.09 18.17
N GLY A 56 -12.33 19.06 18.74
CA GLY A 56 -11.17 18.37 18.18
C GLY A 56 -10.30 19.21 17.23
N VAL A 57 -10.67 20.46 16.94
CA VAL A 57 -9.85 21.38 16.15
C VAL A 57 -9.03 22.29 17.08
N GLY A 58 -7.73 22.00 17.19
CA GLY A 58 -6.78 22.83 17.95
C GLY A 58 -6.33 24.10 17.20
N PRO A 59 -5.60 25.02 17.86
CA PRO A 59 -5.19 26.29 17.26
C PRO A 59 -4.40 26.16 15.94
N LYS A 60 -3.47 25.20 15.86
CA LYS A 60 -2.67 24.97 14.64
C LYS A 60 -3.55 24.52 13.47
N THR A 61 -4.42 23.53 13.71
CA THR A 61 -5.37 23.02 12.73
C THR A 61 -6.40 24.08 12.32
N GLY A 62 -6.89 24.87 13.27
CA GLY A 62 -7.80 25.99 12.99
C GLY A 62 -7.17 27.06 12.11
N ALA A 63 -5.88 27.36 12.28
CA ALA A 63 -5.15 28.28 11.41
C ALA A 63 -5.05 27.76 9.98
N VAL A 64 -4.77 26.46 9.80
CA VAL A 64 -4.76 25.81 8.48
C VAL A 64 -6.12 25.95 7.79
N ILE A 65 -7.20 25.64 8.52
CA ILE A 65 -8.57 25.74 7.98
C ILE A 65 -8.89 27.19 7.59
N ALA A 66 -8.52 28.16 8.42
CA ALA A 66 -8.77 29.58 8.15
C ALA A 66 -8.03 30.07 6.89
N GLN A 67 -6.75 29.72 6.75
CA GLN A 67 -5.94 30.07 5.57
C GLN A 67 -6.52 29.46 4.29
N ALA A 68 -6.82 28.17 4.31
CA ALA A 68 -7.42 27.48 3.17
C ALA A 68 -8.79 28.10 2.79
N ALA A 69 -9.66 28.36 3.77
CA ALA A 69 -10.96 28.98 3.56
C ALA A 69 -10.88 30.41 2.98
N ALA A 70 -9.76 31.12 3.20
CA ALA A 70 -9.47 32.41 2.58
C ALA A 70 -8.95 32.29 1.13
N GLY A 71 -8.78 31.07 0.63
CA GLY A 71 -8.25 30.79 -0.70
C GLY A 71 -6.73 30.63 -0.76
N GLU A 72 -6.03 30.76 0.37
CA GLU A 72 -4.57 30.70 0.46
C GLU A 72 -4.07 29.26 0.61
N GLU A 73 -2.80 29.00 0.22
CA GLU A 73 -2.12 27.77 0.64
C GLU A 73 -1.70 27.91 2.12
N PRO A 74 -2.09 26.99 3.01
CA PRO A 74 -1.69 27.08 4.40
C PRO A 74 -0.17 27.07 4.58
N ALA A 75 0.34 27.96 5.43
CA ALA A 75 1.79 28.10 5.63
C ALA A 75 2.44 26.78 6.10
N TYR A 76 1.73 26.02 6.93
CA TYR A 76 2.21 24.72 7.41
C TYR A 76 2.29 23.66 6.29
N LEU A 77 1.36 23.71 5.32
CA LEU A 77 1.43 22.83 4.16
C LEU A 77 2.62 23.19 3.27
N ALA A 78 2.84 24.49 3.02
CA ALA A 78 3.99 24.97 2.26
C ALA A 78 5.33 24.59 2.93
N GLU A 79 5.41 24.71 4.26
CA GLU A 79 6.57 24.26 5.05
C GLU A 79 6.84 22.76 4.85
N LEU A 80 5.83 21.91 5.06
CA LEU A 80 5.95 20.45 4.87
C LEU A 80 6.40 20.06 3.46
N LYS A 81 5.88 20.73 2.43
CA LYS A 81 6.30 20.52 1.04
C LYS A 81 7.76 20.93 0.82
N SER A 82 8.19 22.04 1.41
CA SER A 82 9.57 22.54 1.25
C SER A 82 10.62 21.68 1.97
N GLU A 83 10.24 21.05 3.08
CA GLU A 83 11.10 20.15 3.86
C GLU A 83 11.07 18.70 3.36
N ALA A 84 10.17 18.38 2.42
CA ALA A 84 9.97 17.03 1.95
C ALA A 84 11.22 16.48 1.26
N ALA A 85 11.78 15.41 1.82
CA ALA A 85 12.86 14.67 1.19
C ALA A 85 12.37 13.95 -0.07
N ASP A 86 13.25 13.85 -1.05
CA ASP A 86 13.02 13.01 -2.22
C ASP A 86 13.02 11.52 -1.84
N ILE A 87 12.08 10.75 -2.37
CA ILE A 87 11.98 9.32 -2.11
C ILE A 87 12.56 8.56 -3.29
N GLY A 88 13.60 7.77 -3.03
CA GLY A 88 14.20 6.88 -4.02
C GLY A 88 14.85 7.62 -5.19
N ALA A 89 15.71 8.60 -4.90
CA ALA A 89 16.38 9.42 -5.91
C ALA A 89 17.14 8.57 -6.96
N GLY A 90 17.72 7.44 -6.54
CA GLY A 90 18.40 6.49 -7.44
C GLY A 90 17.46 5.57 -8.22
N GLY A 91 16.15 5.64 -7.95
CA GLY A 91 15.09 4.82 -8.52
C GLY A 91 14.19 5.51 -9.55
N ARG A 92 14.50 6.77 -9.93
CA ARG A 92 13.55 7.63 -10.66
C ARG A 92 13.15 7.13 -12.03
N GLU A 93 14.09 6.56 -12.79
CA GLU A 93 13.81 6.06 -14.14
C GLU A 93 12.84 4.89 -14.08
N LEU A 94 13.08 3.93 -13.17
CA LEU A 94 12.16 2.82 -12.96
C LEU A 94 10.82 3.30 -12.39
N ARG A 95 10.81 4.23 -11.43
CA ARG A 95 9.58 4.80 -10.86
C ARG A 95 8.71 5.47 -11.92
N ALA A 96 9.31 6.14 -12.91
CA ALA A 96 8.60 6.76 -14.02
C ALA A 96 8.02 5.73 -15.02
N ALA A 97 8.59 4.52 -15.06
CA ALA A 97 8.10 3.42 -15.88
C ALA A 97 6.97 2.62 -15.21
N LEU A 98 6.83 2.68 -13.87
CA LEU A 98 5.74 2.00 -13.18
C LEU A 98 4.40 2.69 -13.44
N ARG A 99 3.40 1.88 -13.78
CA ARG A 99 2.01 2.27 -14.05
C ARG A 99 1.11 2.09 -12.85
N GLY A 100 1.48 1.25 -11.87
CA GLY A 100 0.62 0.99 -10.72
C GLY A 100 1.34 0.46 -9.48
N ASP A 101 0.58 0.35 -8.40
CA ASP A 101 0.97 -0.32 -7.15
C ASP A 101 0.11 -1.57 -6.98
N LEU A 102 0.72 -2.68 -6.56
CA LEU A 102 0.07 -4.00 -6.49
C LEU A 102 -0.12 -4.50 -5.05
N HIS A 103 0.22 -3.70 -4.04
CA HIS A 103 0.01 -4.08 -2.64
C HIS A 103 -0.30 -2.85 -1.78
N THR A 104 -1.60 -2.64 -1.49
CA THR A 104 -2.07 -1.54 -0.65
C THR A 104 -3.25 -1.97 0.23
N HIS A 105 -3.44 -1.27 1.35
CA HIS A 105 -4.44 -1.58 2.35
C HIS A 105 -5.33 -0.36 2.66
N SER A 106 -6.53 -0.63 3.16
CA SER A 106 -7.53 0.36 3.55
C SER A 106 -8.02 0.12 4.98
N ASP A 107 -8.93 0.97 5.44
CA ASP A 107 -9.63 0.81 6.72
C ASP A 107 -10.55 -0.42 6.80
N TRP A 108 -10.63 -1.23 5.75
CA TRP A 108 -11.29 -2.54 5.78
C TRP A 108 -10.45 -3.61 6.48
N SER A 109 -9.11 -3.57 6.42
CA SER A 109 -8.25 -4.36 7.31
C SER A 109 -7.59 -3.48 8.38
N ASP A 110 -6.33 -3.15 8.21
CA ASP A 110 -5.48 -2.44 9.18
C ASP A 110 -4.87 -1.15 8.61
N GLY A 111 -5.30 -0.75 7.42
CA GLY A 111 -5.11 0.59 6.90
C GLY A 111 -5.84 1.63 7.75
N GLY A 112 -5.39 2.87 7.65
CA GLY A 112 -5.92 4.00 8.41
C GLY A 112 -6.78 4.95 7.59
N SER A 113 -7.16 4.58 6.36
CA SER A 113 -7.86 5.48 5.43
C SER A 113 -8.87 4.73 4.56
N PRO A 114 -9.99 5.36 4.20
CA PRO A 114 -10.99 4.78 3.31
C PRO A 114 -10.42 4.41 1.94
N ILE A 115 -11.01 3.40 1.30
CA ILE A 115 -10.67 2.97 -0.06
C ILE A 115 -10.69 4.15 -1.03
N ASP A 116 -11.76 4.96 -1.01
CA ASP A 116 -11.92 6.13 -1.87
C ASP A 116 -10.72 7.08 -1.77
N GLU A 117 -10.28 7.38 -0.55
CA GLU A 117 -9.17 8.31 -0.33
C GLU A 117 -7.83 7.72 -0.79
N MET A 118 -7.58 6.44 -0.51
CA MET A 118 -6.38 5.72 -0.99
C MET A 118 -6.31 5.75 -2.52
N MET A 119 -7.41 5.39 -3.18
CA MET A 119 -7.47 5.22 -4.64
C MET A 119 -7.43 6.56 -5.39
N ARG A 120 -8.11 7.59 -4.88
CA ARG A 120 -7.95 8.95 -5.43
C ARG A 120 -6.54 9.48 -5.27
N ARG A 121 -5.86 9.19 -4.14
CA ARG A 121 -4.45 9.58 -3.99
C ARG A 121 -3.56 8.82 -4.96
N ALA A 122 -3.76 7.51 -5.14
CA ALA A 122 -3.01 6.72 -6.12
C ALA A 122 -3.18 7.29 -7.55
N ALA A 123 -4.41 7.62 -7.96
CA ALA A 123 -4.68 8.28 -9.23
C ALA A 123 -3.98 9.65 -9.34
N ALA A 124 -4.01 10.46 -8.27
CA ALA A 124 -3.35 11.76 -8.24
C ALA A 124 -1.80 11.68 -8.31
N LEU A 125 -1.21 10.56 -7.88
CA LEU A 125 0.22 10.26 -8.04
C LEU A 125 0.59 9.79 -9.45
N GLY A 126 -0.40 9.69 -10.35
CA GLY A 126 -0.19 9.34 -11.75
C GLY A 126 -0.21 7.84 -12.04
N HIS A 127 -0.70 7.01 -11.10
CA HIS A 127 -0.95 5.61 -11.40
C HIS A 127 -2.09 5.46 -12.40
N GLU A 128 -1.96 4.50 -13.31
CA GLU A 128 -3.03 4.01 -14.19
C GLU A 128 -3.93 3.01 -13.44
N TYR A 129 -3.33 2.23 -12.53
CA TYR A 129 -4.06 1.29 -11.69
C TYR A 129 -3.44 1.16 -10.29
N CYS A 130 -4.23 0.69 -9.32
CA CYS A 130 -3.77 0.33 -7.98
C CYS A 130 -4.54 -0.87 -7.47
N ALA A 131 -3.87 -1.90 -6.96
CA ALA A 131 -4.53 -3.03 -6.33
C ALA A 131 -4.88 -2.70 -4.88
N LEU A 132 -6.12 -3.00 -4.48
CA LEU A 132 -6.50 -3.05 -3.08
C LEU A 132 -6.38 -4.50 -2.61
N THR A 133 -5.51 -4.74 -1.64
CA THR A 133 -5.12 -6.08 -1.18
C THR A 133 -5.22 -6.17 0.33
N ASP A 134 -6.39 -5.83 0.87
CA ASP A 134 -6.64 -5.95 2.31
C ASP A 134 -6.46 -7.40 2.79
N HIS A 135 -6.15 -7.58 4.08
CA HIS A 135 -5.74 -8.88 4.62
C HIS A 135 -6.88 -9.91 4.69
N SER A 136 -6.52 -11.19 4.59
CA SER A 136 -7.44 -12.32 4.80
C SER A 136 -7.74 -12.63 6.30
N PRO A 137 -8.77 -13.43 6.62
CA PRO A 137 -9.38 -13.58 7.96
C PRO A 137 -8.45 -13.92 9.13
N ARG A 138 -7.47 -14.80 8.94
CA ARG A 138 -6.64 -15.32 10.04
C ARG A 138 -5.73 -14.27 10.65
N LEU A 139 -5.43 -13.20 9.92
CA LEU A 139 -4.76 -12.04 10.48
C LEU A 139 -5.75 -11.21 11.32
N THR A 140 -6.25 -11.81 12.40
CA THR A 140 -7.29 -11.24 13.28
C THR A 140 -6.88 -9.91 13.91
N VAL A 141 -5.57 -9.72 14.15
CA VAL A 141 -5.01 -8.46 14.65
C VAL A 141 -5.19 -7.31 13.63
N ALA A 142 -5.32 -7.66 12.35
CA ALA A 142 -5.52 -6.74 11.24
C ALA A 142 -6.98 -6.67 10.76
N ASN A 143 -7.95 -7.22 11.51
CA ASN A 143 -9.35 -7.23 11.11
C ASN A 143 -9.58 -7.78 9.69
N GLY A 144 -8.91 -8.88 9.35
CA GLY A 144 -8.96 -9.50 8.02
C GLY A 144 -10.37 -9.79 7.50
N LEU A 145 -10.53 -9.79 6.18
CA LEU A 145 -11.80 -9.87 5.49
C LEU A 145 -12.26 -11.33 5.37
N SER A 146 -13.40 -11.65 5.98
CA SER A 146 -14.14 -12.87 5.64
C SER A 146 -14.56 -12.87 4.17
N SER A 147 -14.89 -14.03 3.62
CA SER A 147 -15.36 -14.14 2.24
C SER A 147 -16.62 -13.29 1.97
N GLU A 148 -17.47 -13.07 2.99
CA GLU A 148 -18.62 -12.16 2.90
C GLU A 148 -18.17 -10.70 2.82
N ARG A 149 -17.22 -10.29 3.68
CA ARG A 149 -16.69 -8.93 3.67
C ARG A 149 -15.91 -8.62 2.39
N LEU A 150 -15.15 -9.57 1.86
CA LEU A 150 -14.45 -9.41 0.60
C LEU A 150 -15.44 -9.20 -0.55
N ARG A 151 -16.51 -10.00 -0.67
CA ARG A 151 -17.55 -9.77 -1.69
C ARG A 151 -18.16 -8.37 -1.60
N HIS A 152 -18.47 -7.90 -0.40
CA HIS A 152 -18.96 -6.52 -0.22
C HIS A 152 -17.91 -5.47 -0.62
N GLN A 153 -16.62 -5.73 -0.37
CA GLN A 153 -15.56 -4.84 -0.83
C GLN A 153 -15.47 -4.81 -2.36
N LEU A 154 -15.68 -5.93 -3.05
CA LEU A 154 -15.72 -5.98 -4.51
C LEU A 154 -16.84 -5.11 -5.08
N ASP A 155 -18.02 -5.10 -4.44
CA ASP A 155 -19.12 -4.19 -4.83
C ASP A 155 -18.71 -2.71 -4.70
N VAL A 156 -18.06 -2.34 -3.58
CA VAL A 156 -17.55 -0.98 -3.37
C VAL A 156 -16.49 -0.61 -4.41
N ILE A 157 -15.58 -1.53 -4.73
CA ILE A 157 -14.56 -1.33 -5.77
C ILE A 157 -15.24 -1.13 -7.14
N ALA A 158 -16.29 -1.88 -7.47
CA ALA A 158 -17.00 -1.74 -8.73
C ALA A 158 -17.66 -0.36 -8.88
N GLU A 159 -18.28 0.16 -7.81
CA GLU A 159 -18.84 1.52 -7.78
C GLU A 159 -17.75 2.59 -7.96
N LEU A 160 -16.63 2.47 -7.23
CA LEU A 160 -15.52 3.43 -7.33
C LEU A 160 -14.82 3.39 -8.69
N ASN A 161 -14.68 2.22 -9.31
CA ASN A 161 -14.12 2.10 -10.65
C ASN A 161 -14.96 2.85 -11.71
N ALA A 162 -16.29 2.89 -11.55
CA ALA A 162 -17.14 3.67 -12.44
C ALA A 162 -16.91 5.19 -12.28
N GLU A 163 -16.57 5.65 -11.07
CA GLU A 163 -16.31 7.06 -10.79
C GLU A 163 -14.90 7.51 -11.17
N LEU A 164 -13.88 6.66 -10.93
CA LEU A 164 -12.47 7.03 -11.04
C LEU A 164 -11.88 6.78 -12.44
N ALA A 165 -12.65 6.22 -13.37
CA ALA A 165 -12.21 5.99 -14.75
C ALA A 165 -11.59 7.28 -15.36
N PRO A 166 -10.43 7.18 -16.05
CA PRO A 166 -9.79 5.95 -16.53
C PRO A 166 -8.87 5.23 -15.54
N PHE A 167 -8.68 5.74 -14.32
CA PHE A 167 -7.93 5.02 -13.29
C PHE A 167 -8.68 3.75 -12.89
N ARG A 168 -7.96 2.65 -12.68
CA ARG A 168 -8.56 1.36 -12.31
C ARG A 168 -8.06 0.85 -10.97
N ILE A 169 -8.98 0.62 -10.05
CA ILE A 169 -8.77 -0.18 -8.86
C ILE A 169 -8.80 -1.66 -9.27
N LEU A 170 -7.72 -2.39 -9.02
CA LEU A 170 -7.67 -3.84 -9.20
C LEU A 170 -8.20 -4.51 -7.94
N THR A 171 -9.09 -5.48 -8.12
CA THR A 171 -9.60 -6.30 -7.02
C THR A 171 -8.49 -7.25 -6.57
N GLY A 172 -8.19 -7.28 -5.27
CA GLY A 172 -7.17 -8.17 -4.78
C GLY A 172 -7.28 -8.48 -3.30
N ILE A 173 -6.33 -9.27 -2.83
CA ILE A 173 -6.22 -9.64 -1.42
C ILE A 173 -4.75 -9.92 -1.09
N GLU A 174 -4.33 -9.55 0.12
CA GLU A 174 -3.14 -10.18 0.70
C GLU A 174 -3.59 -11.38 1.53
N VAL A 175 -3.45 -12.57 0.93
CA VAL A 175 -3.88 -13.83 1.54
C VAL A 175 -2.79 -14.44 2.42
N ASP A 176 -3.17 -14.84 3.63
CA ASP A 176 -2.29 -15.57 4.53
C ASP A 176 -1.94 -16.95 3.96
N ILE A 177 -0.65 -17.25 3.88
CA ILE A 177 -0.15 -18.60 3.67
C ILE A 177 -0.27 -19.34 5.01
N LEU A 178 -1.07 -20.40 5.08
CA LEU A 178 -1.27 -21.21 6.28
C LEU A 178 -0.06 -22.10 6.59
N ASP A 179 0.03 -22.68 7.80
CA ASP A 179 1.16 -23.54 8.20
C ASP A 179 1.38 -24.75 7.28
N ASN A 180 0.31 -25.25 6.65
CA ASN A 180 0.37 -26.35 5.66
C ASN A 180 0.64 -25.88 4.23
N GLY A 181 0.81 -24.57 4.00
CA GLY A 181 0.98 -23.94 2.69
C GLY A 181 -0.32 -23.56 1.98
N GLY A 182 -1.48 -23.97 2.47
CA GLY A 182 -2.77 -23.55 1.92
C GLY A 182 -2.99 -22.04 2.05
N LEU A 183 -4.00 -21.52 1.35
CA LEU A 183 -4.34 -20.09 1.37
C LEU A 183 -5.56 -19.86 2.27
N ASP A 184 -5.56 -18.73 2.97
CA ASP A 184 -6.61 -18.35 3.91
C ASP A 184 -7.82 -17.66 3.24
N GLN A 185 -8.29 -18.21 2.12
CA GLN A 185 -9.55 -17.78 1.50
C GLN A 185 -10.23 -18.89 0.69
N ASP A 186 -11.48 -18.65 0.29
CA ASP A 186 -12.23 -19.56 -0.58
C ASP A 186 -11.62 -19.55 -1.98
N GLU A 187 -11.32 -20.75 -2.52
CA GLU A 187 -10.68 -20.92 -3.84
C GLU A 187 -11.46 -20.23 -4.97
N ASP A 188 -12.78 -20.42 -5.00
CA ASP A 188 -13.66 -19.78 -5.99
C ASP A 188 -13.58 -18.26 -5.93
N LEU A 189 -13.39 -17.68 -4.73
CA LEU A 189 -13.28 -16.23 -4.57
C LEU A 189 -11.90 -15.71 -4.98
N LEU A 190 -10.82 -16.46 -4.71
CA LEU A 190 -9.49 -16.13 -5.21
C LEU A 190 -9.45 -16.11 -6.75
N ALA A 191 -10.20 -17.01 -7.40
CA ALA A 191 -10.30 -17.06 -8.85
C ALA A 191 -11.01 -15.85 -9.49
N GLU A 192 -11.75 -15.06 -8.70
CA GLU A 192 -12.45 -13.86 -9.17
C GLU A 192 -11.61 -12.57 -9.06
N LEU A 193 -10.47 -12.61 -8.37
CA LEU A 193 -9.63 -11.44 -8.11
C LEU A 193 -8.70 -11.13 -9.29
N ASP A 194 -8.44 -9.84 -9.51
CA ASP A 194 -7.49 -9.36 -10.52
C ASP A 194 -6.03 -9.66 -10.10
N ILE A 195 -5.72 -9.63 -8.79
CA ILE A 195 -4.39 -9.88 -8.20
C ILE A 195 -4.48 -10.57 -6.83
N VAL A 196 -3.61 -11.55 -6.57
CA VAL A 196 -3.46 -12.20 -5.26
C VAL A 196 -2.02 -12.15 -4.79
N VAL A 197 -1.81 -11.50 -3.65
CA VAL A 197 -0.53 -11.46 -2.94
C VAL A 197 -0.57 -12.50 -1.82
N ALA A 198 0.33 -13.47 -1.84
CA ALA A 198 0.44 -14.48 -0.79
C ALA A 198 1.62 -14.20 0.14
N SER A 199 1.34 -14.08 1.44
CA SER A 199 2.34 -13.70 2.45
C SER A 199 2.33 -14.61 3.67
N VAL A 200 3.48 -14.76 4.32
CA VAL A 200 3.59 -15.46 5.61
C VAL A 200 3.53 -14.44 6.75
N HIS A 201 2.48 -14.49 7.58
CA HIS A 201 2.37 -13.62 8.76
C HIS A 201 2.48 -14.34 10.11
N SER A 202 2.40 -15.67 10.10
CA SER A 202 2.38 -16.50 11.30
C SER A 202 3.52 -17.51 11.29
N ASN A 203 3.91 -17.98 12.49
CA ASN A 203 4.95 -19.00 12.65
C ASN A 203 6.26 -18.66 11.90
N LEU A 204 6.64 -17.38 11.90
CA LEU A 204 7.84 -16.84 11.21
C LEU A 204 9.17 -17.41 11.72
N ARG A 205 9.13 -18.19 12.81
CA ARG A 205 10.27 -18.85 13.45
C ARG A 205 10.38 -20.35 13.13
N ALA A 206 9.54 -20.87 12.24
CA ALA A 206 9.66 -22.24 11.75
C ALA A 206 11.08 -22.52 11.21
N ASP A 207 11.48 -23.78 11.24
CA ASP A 207 12.75 -24.20 10.66
C ASP A 207 12.73 -24.05 9.12
N SER A 208 13.93 -24.08 8.54
CA SER A 208 14.14 -23.82 7.11
C SER A 208 13.37 -24.76 6.20
N GLU A 209 13.28 -26.05 6.54
CA GLU A 209 12.60 -27.04 5.70
C GLU A 209 11.08 -26.83 5.74
N THR A 210 10.53 -26.63 6.94
CA THR A 210 9.11 -26.35 7.14
C THR A 210 8.68 -25.08 6.39
N MET A 211 9.42 -23.97 6.55
CA MET A 211 9.08 -22.72 5.88
C MET A 211 9.22 -22.82 4.35
N THR A 212 10.26 -23.49 3.85
CA THR A 212 10.44 -23.71 2.40
C THR A 212 9.26 -24.46 1.82
N ARG A 213 8.85 -25.58 2.44
CA ARG A 213 7.71 -26.38 1.97
C ARG A 213 6.40 -25.58 1.98
N ARG A 214 6.18 -24.81 3.05
CA ARG A 214 5.01 -23.94 3.20
C ARG A 214 4.93 -22.92 2.07
N MET A 215 6.02 -22.19 1.81
CA MET A 215 6.07 -21.17 0.75
C MET A 215 5.91 -21.79 -0.63
N VAL A 216 6.64 -22.87 -0.94
CA VAL A 216 6.57 -23.54 -2.25
C VAL A 216 5.18 -24.07 -2.55
N TYR A 217 4.48 -24.62 -1.55
CA TYR A 217 3.11 -25.10 -1.75
C TYR A 217 2.15 -23.95 -2.07
N ALA A 218 2.28 -22.80 -1.41
CA ALA A 218 1.49 -21.61 -1.72
C ALA A 218 1.80 -21.07 -3.12
N ILE A 219 3.09 -20.94 -3.48
CA ILE A 219 3.55 -20.47 -4.80
C ILE A 219 3.05 -21.38 -5.93
N ALA A 220 2.86 -22.67 -5.68
CA ALA A 220 2.34 -23.60 -6.67
C ALA A 220 0.81 -23.51 -6.88
N ASN A 221 0.11 -22.68 -6.09
CA ASN A 221 -1.32 -22.46 -6.28
C ASN A 221 -1.55 -21.58 -7.53
N PRO A 222 -2.46 -21.97 -8.43
CA PRO A 222 -2.69 -21.24 -9.69
C PRO A 222 -3.26 -19.82 -9.50
N HIS A 223 -3.75 -19.50 -8.31
CA HIS A 223 -4.29 -18.18 -7.98
C HIS A 223 -3.26 -17.29 -7.31
N VAL A 224 -1.98 -17.65 -7.19
CA VAL A 224 -0.97 -16.81 -6.52
C VAL A 224 -0.08 -16.11 -7.54
N ASP A 225 -0.25 -14.79 -7.62
CA ASP A 225 0.47 -13.95 -8.58
C ASP A 225 1.75 -13.37 -7.98
N VAL A 226 1.73 -12.99 -6.70
CA VAL A 226 2.87 -12.34 -6.03
C VAL A 226 3.17 -13.03 -4.70
N LEU A 227 4.44 -13.37 -4.47
CA LEU A 227 4.94 -13.72 -3.15
C LEU A 227 5.30 -12.43 -2.40
N GLY A 228 4.44 -12.03 -1.47
CA GLY A 228 4.63 -10.83 -0.64
C GLY A 228 5.78 -10.99 0.35
N HIS A 229 6.34 -9.86 0.81
CA HIS A 229 7.48 -9.67 1.73
C HIS A 229 8.04 -10.97 2.32
N CYS A 230 8.83 -11.68 1.50
CA CYS A 230 9.03 -13.12 1.63
C CYS A 230 9.82 -13.57 2.87
N THR A 231 10.54 -12.65 3.53
CA THR A 231 11.27 -12.98 4.76
C THR A 231 10.49 -12.62 6.02
N GLY A 232 9.45 -11.81 5.88
CA GLY A 232 8.67 -11.28 6.99
C GLY A 232 9.49 -10.42 7.94
N ARG A 233 10.65 -9.89 7.55
CA ARG A 233 11.52 -9.11 8.46
C ARG A 233 10.94 -7.75 8.82
N LEU A 234 11.41 -7.20 9.94
CA LEU A 234 11.30 -5.79 10.29
C LEU A 234 12.67 -5.28 10.72
N VAL A 235 13.17 -4.25 10.05
CA VAL A 235 14.52 -3.73 10.24
C VAL A 235 14.54 -2.46 11.10
N GLU A 236 13.40 -1.79 11.24
CA GLU A 236 13.21 -0.61 12.09
C GLU A 236 11.71 -0.34 12.36
N GLY A 237 11.41 0.72 13.11
CA GLY A 237 10.05 1.24 13.31
C GLY A 237 9.49 1.02 14.72
N GLY A 238 8.29 1.55 14.96
CA GLY A 238 7.64 1.52 16.28
C GLY A 238 7.25 0.12 16.78
N ARG A 239 7.14 -0.86 15.86
CA ARG A 239 6.89 -2.28 16.18
C ARG A 239 8.17 -3.03 16.58
N GLY A 240 9.33 -2.36 16.60
CA GLY A 240 10.63 -2.97 16.88
C GLY A 240 11.23 -3.67 15.66
N THR A 241 12.22 -4.53 15.89
CA THR A 241 12.88 -5.31 14.84
C THR A 241 12.48 -6.77 14.90
N ARG A 242 12.45 -7.42 13.74
CA ARG A 242 12.16 -8.84 13.56
C ARG A 242 13.14 -9.42 12.53
N PRO A 243 13.91 -10.46 12.88
CA PRO A 243 14.79 -11.12 11.92
C PRO A 243 14.01 -11.81 10.82
N GLU A 244 14.70 -12.08 9.72
CA GLU A 244 14.23 -12.87 8.59
C GLU A 244 13.80 -14.29 9.01
N SER A 245 12.71 -14.78 8.43
CA SER A 245 12.38 -16.21 8.44
C SER A 245 13.47 -17.00 7.73
N LYS A 246 13.68 -18.24 8.18
CA LYS A 246 14.65 -19.16 7.58
C LYS A 246 13.95 -20.00 6.54
N PHE A 247 14.43 -19.98 5.30
CA PHE A 247 13.97 -20.83 4.20
C PHE A 247 15.10 -20.98 3.17
N ASN A 248 14.99 -21.98 2.30
CA ASN A 248 15.87 -22.13 1.15
C ASN A 248 15.39 -21.21 0.02
N ALA A 249 16.05 -20.07 -0.14
CA ALA A 249 15.67 -19.06 -1.12
C ALA A 249 15.82 -19.52 -2.57
N GLU A 250 16.83 -20.35 -2.89
CA GLU A 250 16.99 -20.91 -4.25
C GLU A 250 15.76 -21.74 -4.63
N VAL A 251 15.29 -22.60 -3.71
CA VAL A 251 14.11 -23.44 -3.94
C VAL A 251 12.84 -22.61 -4.07
N VAL A 252 12.69 -21.58 -3.23
CA VAL A 252 11.52 -20.69 -3.26
C VAL A 252 11.48 -19.86 -4.55
N PHE A 253 12.59 -19.26 -4.96
CA PHE A 253 12.64 -18.45 -6.19
C PHE A 253 12.57 -19.29 -7.46
N GLU A 254 13.11 -20.50 -7.46
CA GLU A 254 12.90 -21.44 -8.58
C GLU A 254 11.41 -21.84 -8.68
N ALA A 255 10.70 -21.96 -7.56
CA ALA A 255 9.25 -22.14 -7.58
C ALA A 255 8.53 -20.91 -8.16
N CYS A 256 8.87 -19.70 -7.71
CA CYS A 256 8.31 -18.45 -8.25
C CYS A 256 8.46 -18.39 -9.77
N ARG A 257 9.69 -18.60 -10.28
CA ARG A 257 9.98 -18.64 -11.71
C ARG A 257 9.19 -19.72 -12.45
N ARG A 258 9.06 -20.91 -11.86
CA ARG A 258 8.40 -22.06 -12.51
C ARG A 258 6.88 -21.90 -12.59
N PHE A 259 6.26 -21.37 -11.54
CA PHE A 259 4.81 -21.22 -11.45
C PHE A 259 4.30 -19.86 -11.92
N GLY A 260 5.21 -18.95 -12.28
CA GLY A 260 4.83 -17.63 -12.76
C GLY A 260 4.43 -16.68 -11.63
N THR A 261 4.89 -16.90 -10.41
CA THR A 261 4.66 -15.99 -9.28
C THR A 261 5.78 -14.95 -9.21
N ALA A 262 5.44 -13.67 -9.23
CA ALA A 262 6.40 -12.58 -9.05
C ALA A 262 6.89 -12.48 -7.59
N VAL A 263 8.10 -11.97 -7.39
CA VAL A 263 8.67 -11.71 -6.07
C VAL A 263 8.47 -10.23 -5.73
N GLU A 264 7.81 -9.95 -4.62
CA GLU A 264 7.65 -8.57 -4.14
C GLU A 264 9.00 -7.92 -3.77
N ILE A 265 9.19 -6.66 -4.13
CA ILE A 265 10.18 -5.72 -3.58
C ILE A 265 9.40 -4.65 -2.82
N ASN A 266 9.13 -4.96 -1.55
CA ASN A 266 8.34 -4.14 -0.66
C ASN A 266 9.07 -2.83 -0.36
N SER A 267 8.45 -1.71 -0.68
CA SER A 267 9.07 -0.38 -0.54
C SER A 267 8.98 0.20 0.87
N ARG A 268 8.28 -0.47 1.78
CA ARG A 268 8.09 0.01 3.15
C ARG A 268 9.42 0.10 3.90
N PRO A 269 9.79 1.28 4.47
CA PRO A 269 11.09 1.47 5.13
C PRO A 269 11.39 0.49 6.28
N GLU A 270 10.35 0.09 7.01
CA GLU A 270 10.42 -0.86 8.12
C GLU A 270 10.67 -2.30 7.65
N ARG A 271 10.28 -2.66 6.42
CA ARG A 271 10.46 -4.00 5.86
C ARG A 271 11.74 -4.10 5.05
N ARG A 272 11.87 -3.24 4.03
CA ARG A 272 12.90 -3.32 2.99
C ARG A 272 13.07 -4.75 2.48
N ASP A 273 11.99 -5.47 2.26
CA ASP A 273 12.01 -6.91 1.99
C ASP A 273 11.85 -7.17 0.47
N PRO A 274 12.55 -8.14 -0.14
CA PRO A 274 13.69 -8.91 0.34
C PRO A 274 14.98 -8.08 0.51
N PRO A 275 15.93 -8.48 1.39
CA PRO A 275 17.30 -7.93 1.36
C PRO A 275 17.93 -8.02 -0.04
N GLY A 276 18.88 -7.12 -0.32
CA GLY A 276 19.59 -7.07 -1.61
C GLY A 276 20.12 -8.42 -2.10
N ARG A 277 20.77 -9.20 -1.23
CA ARG A 277 21.25 -10.56 -1.54
C ARG A 277 20.18 -11.53 -2.09
N LEU A 278 18.92 -11.30 -1.74
CA LEU A 278 17.78 -12.11 -2.20
C LEU A 278 17.15 -11.50 -3.46
N ILE A 279 17.23 -10.18 -3.66
CA ILE A 279 16.93 -9.56 -4.97
C ILE A 279 17.90 -10.11 -6.02
N ASP A 280 19.21 -10.11 -5.73
CA ASP A 280 20.25 -10.66 -6.62
C ASP A 280 19.94 -12.11 -6.99
N MET A 281 19.64 -12.96 -6.00
CA MET A 281 19.33 -14.37 -6.22
C MET A 281 18.04 -14.58 -7.02
N ALA A 282 16.97 -13.83 -6.73
CA ALA A 282 15.74 -13.90 -7.52
C ALA A 282 15.96 -13.47 -8.98
N LEU A 283 16.79 -12.44 -9.20
CA LEU A 283 17.14 -11.96 -10.53
C LEU A 283 17.98 -12.99 -11.30
N GLU A 284 19.00 -13.57 -10.66
CA GLU A 284 19.83 -14.65 -11.23
C GLU A 284 19.01 -15.90 -11.57
N THR A 285 18.01 -16.20 -10.75
CA THR A 285 17.07 -17.30 -11.00
C THR A 285 16.18 -17.00 -12.20
N GLY A 286 15.89 -15.72 -12.47
CA GLY A 286 15.06 -15.26 -13.59
C GLY A 286 13.60 -15.00 -13.21
N CYS A 287 13.35 -14.67 -11.94
CA CYS A 287 12.03 -14.28 -11.45
C CYS A 287 11.54 -12.97 -12.09
N MET A 288 10.22 -12.80 -12.08
CA MET A 288 9.57 -11.50 -12.24
C MET A 288 9.44 -10.82 -10.88
N PHE A 289 9.30 -9.51 -10.85
CA PHE A 289 9.19 -8.71 -9.64
C PHE A 289 7.92 -7.85 -9.62
N SER A 290 7.34 -7.67 -8.42
CA SER A 290 6.39 -6.60 -8.11
C SER A 290 7.10 -5.55 -7.25
N ILE A 291 6.94 -4.26 -7.55
CA ILE A 291 7.42 -3.17 -6.70
C ILE A 291 6.22 -2.41 -6.15
N ASP A 292 5.98 -2.55 -4.86
CA ASP A 292 4.78 -2.06 -4.20
C ASP A 292 5.11 -1.37 -2.87
N THR A 293 4.13 -0.67 -2.31
CA THR A 293 4.34 0.16 -1.12
C THR A 293 3.98 -0.53 0.18
N ASP A 294 3.09 -1.52 0.16
CA ASP A 294 2.41 -2.02 1.37
C ASP A 294 1.79 -0.83 2.15
N ALA A 295 1.21 0.12 1.39
CA ALA A 295 0.68 1.36 1.93
C ALA A 295 -0.57 1.10 2.74
N HIS A 296 -0.55 1.56 4.00
CA HIS A 296 -1.68 1.56 4.93
C HIS A 296 -2.31 2.95 5.09
N ALA A 297 -1.78 3.94 4.38
CA ALA A 297 -2.28 5.31 4.37
C ALA A 297 -1.81 6.04 3.10
N PRO A 298 -2.54 7.06 2.63
CA PRO A 298 -2.24 7.79 1.40
C PRO A 298 -0.80 8.30 1.28
N GLY A 299 -0.19 8.82 2.36
CA GLY A 299 1.19 9.30 2.32
C GLY A 299 2.25 8.22 2.07
N GLN A 300 1.90 6.96 2.31
CA GLN A 300 2.80 5.82 2.14
C GLN A 300 2.90 5.36 0.69
N LEU A 301 1.95 5.75 -0.17
CA LEU A 301 1.96 5.45 -1.61
C LEU A 301 3.20 6.04 -2.32
N ASP A 302 3.75 7.14 -1.80
CA ASP A 302 4.95 7.74 -2.39
C ASP A 302 6.23 6.94 -2.08
N TRP A 303 6.16 5.97 -1.15
CA TRP A 303 7.32 5.13 -0.79
C TRP A 303 7.77 4.20 -1.92
N GLN A 304 6.99 4.02 -2.99
CA GLN A 304 7.34 3.14 -4.11
C GLN A 304 8.71 3.45 -4.73
N GLY A 305 9.15 4.71 -4.63
CA GLY A 305 10.50 5.13 -5.01
C GLY A 305 11.61 4.36 -4.28
N TYR A 306 11.44 4.01 -3.00
CA TYR A 306 12.43 3.23 -2.25
C TYR A 306 12.60 1.81 -2.81
N GLY A 307 11.52 1.18 -3.26
CA GLY A 307 11.58 -0.12 -3.94
C GLY A 307 12.27 -0.01 -5.29
N CYS A 308 11.94 1.04 -6.07
CA CYS A 308 12.59 1.32 -7.35
C CYS A 308 14.09 1.53 -7.22
N GLU A 309 14.53 2.33 -6.23
CA GLU A 309 15.95 2.59 -5.98
C GLU A 309 16.70 1.30 -5.63
N ARG A 310 16.09 0.44 -4.80
CA ARG A 310 16.65 -0.87 -4.48
C ARG A 310 16.72 -1.78 -5.70
N ALA A 311 15.67 -1.85 -6.50
CA ALA A 311 15.63 -2.66 -7.71
C ALA A 311 16.72 -2.22 -8.71
N GLN A 312 16.85 -0.91 -8.98
CA GLN A 312 17.87 -0.39 -9.87
C GLN A 312 19.30 -0.59 -9.32
N ALA A 313 19.51 -0.43 -8.01
CA ALA A 313 20.82 -0.68 -7.39
C ALA A 313 21.29 -2.14 -7.53
N HIS A 314 20.36 -3.07 -7.68
CA HIS A 314 20.61 -4.50 -7.91
C HIS A 314 20.49 -4.91 -9.40
N GLY A 315 20.33 -3.96 -10.32
CA GLY A 315 20.31 -4.23 -11.76
C GLY A 315 19.04 -4.92 -12.26
N VAL A 316 17.92 -4.80 -11.55
CA VAL A 316 16.62 -5.28 -12.03
C VAL A 316 16.18 -4.45 -13.23
N ASP A 317 16.04 -5.11 -14.38
CA ASP A 317 15.55 -4.50 -15.61
C ASP A 317 14.04 -4.18 -15.51
N PRO A 318 13.57 -3.00 -15.96
CA PRO A 318 12.14 -2.69 -16.03
C PRO A 318 11.28 -3.79 -16.69
N ASP A 319 11.79 -4.52 -17.69
CA ASP A 319 11.07 -5.61 -18.36
C ASP A 319 10.79 -6.80 -17.42
N ARG A 320 11.46 -6.87 -16.26
CA ARG A 320 11.24 -7.86 -15.21
C ARG A 320 10.27 -7.39 -14.13
N VAL A 321 9.72 -6.18 -14.24
CA VAL A 321 8.84 -5.58 -13.22
C VAL A 321 7.42 -5.50 -13.76
N ILE A 322 6.51 -6.28 -13.18
CA ILE A 322 5.12 -6.40 -13.67
C ILE A 322 4.32 -5.11 -13.53
N ASN A 323 4.73 -4.20 -12.63
CA ASN A 323 4.12 -2.88 -12.47
C ASN A 323 4.36 -1.95 -13.68
N THR A 324 5.23 -2.31 -14.63
CA THR A 324 5.47 -1.51 -15.85
C THR A 324 4.49 -1.82 -16.97
N TRP A 325 3.71 -2.89 -16.83
CA TRP A 325 2.79 -3.40 -17.84
C TRP A 325 1.48 -2.61 -17.85
N THR A 326 0.86 -2.52 -19.01
CA THR A 326 -0.52 -2.02 -19.09
C THR A 326 -1.44 -2.91 -18.29
N VAL A 327 -2.59 -2.37 -17.85
CA VAL A 327 -3.57 -3.15 -17.09
C VAL A 327 -4.05 -4.39 -17.85
N ASP A 328 -4.19 -4.31 -19.18
CA ASP A 328 -4.62 -5.45 -20.00
C ASP A 328 -3.55 -6.54 -20.07
N GLU A 329 -2.26 -6.18 -20.16
CA GLU A 329 -1.15 -7.12 -20.12
C GLU A 329 -1.04 -7.81 -18.75
N LEU A 330 -1.16 -7.03 -17.66
CA LEU A 330 -1.14 -7.57 -16.30
C LEU A 330 -2.26 -8.57 -16.07
N LEU A 331 -3.50 -8.22 -16.42
CA LEU A 331 -4.67 -9.10 -16.24
C LEU A 331 -4.71 -10.29 -17.20
N ALA A 332 -3.94 -10.26 -18.29
CA ALA A 332 -3.73 -11.43 -19.13
C ALA A 332 -2.69 -12.39 -18.53
N TRP A 333 -1.76 -11.87 -17.72
CA TRP A 333 -0.72 -12.65 -17.06
C TRP A 333 -1.19 -13.32 -15.77
N THR A 334 -2.09 -12.70 -15.00
CA THR A 334 -2.67 -13.28 -13.75
C THR A 334 -3.75 -14.35 -14.00
N LYS A 335 -3.94 -14.80 -15.24
CA LYS A 335 -4.99 -15.76 -15.65
C LYS A 335 -4.45 -17.10 -16.13
#